data_AF-A0A7S4IAM0-F1
#
_entry.id   AF-A0A7S4IAM0-F1
#
_cell.length_a   1.000
_cell.length_b   1.000
_cell.length_c   1.000
_cell.angle_alpha   90.00
_cell.angle_beta   90.00
_cell.angle_gamma   90.00
#
_symmetry.space_group_name_H-M   'P 1'
#
loop_
_entity.id
_entity.type
_entity.pdbx_description
1 polymer ?
#
loop_
_entity_poly.entity_id
_entity_poly.type
_entity_poly.pdbx_seq_one_letter_code
_entity_poly.pdbx_strand_id
1 'polypeptide(L)'
;GGKAMRGGVPVCWPQFADRGAYGKHGFARNSDKWYIVRTSTEPFPCVVLGLDDDEATRAAWPFPFQLRYSVTLDGPDQVSVSMTVLNSGDAPMEFTTALHTYFRVPKVGAITLQGLQGLTYEDSVKARDKFTQEEENIPIV
;
A
#
# COMPACT_ATOMS: atom_id res chain seq x y z
N GLY A 1 5.06 13.08 15.25
CA GLY A 1 5.31 11.77 14.63
C GLY A 1 4.25 10.79 15.06
N GLY A 2 3.20 10.63 14.25
CA GLY A 2 2.11 9.70 14.54
C GLY A 2 2.56 8.25 14.33
N LYS A 3 2.22 7.37 15.27
CA LYS A 3 2.39 5.92 15.08
C LYS A 3 1.46 5.47 13.95
N ALA A 4 1.96 4.67 13.01
CA ALA A 4 1.15 4.13 11.92
C ALA A 4 -0.18 3.54 12.45
N MET A 5 -1.28 3.91 11.78
CA MET A 5 -2.59 3.34 12.09
C MET A 5 -2.60 1.82 11.88
N ARG A 6 -3.28 1.10 12.77
CA ARG A 6 -3.50 -0.34 12.65
C ARG A 6 -4.92 -0.58 12.12
N GLY A 7 -5.02 -0.99 10.86
CA GLY A 7 -6.30 -1.19 10.16
C GLY A 7 -6.48 -0.26 8.95
N GLY A 8 -7.56 -0.43 8.20
CA GLY A 8 -7.83 0.30 6.96
C GLY A 8 -6.92 -0.13 5.81
N VAL A 9 -6.42 0.84 5.04
CA VAL A 9 -5.49 0.61 3.91
C VAL A 9 -4.25 1.51 4.05
N PRO A 10 -3.27 1.17 4.90
CA PRO A 10 -2.02 1.94 4.99
C PRO A 10 -1.23 1.93 3.68
N VAL A 11 -0.69 3.09 3.30
CA VAL A 11 0.16 3.26 2.11
C VAL A 11 1.63 2.97 2.48
N CYS A 12 2.20 1.91 1.92
CA CYS A 12 3.64 1.62 2.05
C CYS A 12 4.41 2.32 0.94
N TRP A 13 5.22 3.32 1.28
CA TRP A 13 5.99 4.11 0.31
C TRP A 13 7.16 4.84 0.98
N PRO A 14 8.36 4.90 0.37
CA PRO A 14 8.77 4.34 -0.94
C PRO A 14 9.34 2.92 -0.83
N GLN A 15 9.08 2.25 0.29
CA GLN A 15 9.57 0.90 0.55
C GLN A 15 8.43 0.01 1.02
N PHE A 16 8.39 -1.23 0.54
CA PHE A 16 7.60 -2.31 1.13
C PHE A 16 8.48 -3.16 2.05
N ALA A 17 7.97 -3.46 3.25
CA ALA A 17 8.70 -4.16 4.28
C ALA A 17 10.09 -3.53 4.52
N ASP A 18 11.11 -4.35 4.69
CA ASP A 18 12.53 -4.07 4.87
C ASP A 18 13.33 -4.46 3.60
N ARG A 19 12.74 -4.27 2.42
CA ARG A 19 13.35 -4.60 1.11
C ARG A 19 14.39 -3.60 0.62
N GLY A 20 14.71 -2.58 1.40
CA GLY A 20 15.68 -1.54 1.04
C GLY A 20 16.27 -0.86 2.28
N ALA A 21 16.99 0.23 2.05
CA ALA A 21 17.75 0.92 3.09
C ALA A 21 16.89 1.81 4.02
N TYR A 22 15.59 1.97 3.74
CA TYR A 22 14.73 2.90 4.45
C TYR A 22 13.95 2.22 5.57
N GLY A 23 13.29 3.04 6.40
CA GLY A 23 12.42 2.54 7.46
C GLY A 23 11.36 1.57 6.93
N LYS A 24 10.98 0.58 7.75
CA LYS A 24 10.02 -0.46 7.35
C LYS A 24 8.70 0.15 6.85
N HIS A 25 8.32 -0.21 5.63
CA HIS A 25 7.17 0.34 4.89
C HIS A 25 7.24 1.84 4.52
N GLY A 26 8.43 2.43 4.61
CA GLY A 26 8.69 3.84 4.31
C GLY A 26 7.96 4.82 5.24
N PHE A 27 7.70 6.03 4.73
CA PHE A 27 7.24 7.17 5.53
C PHE A 27 5.80 7.61 5.24
N ALA A 28 5.21 7.28 4.08
CA ALA A 28 3.93 7.88 3.67
C ALA A 28 2.78 7.63 4.66
N ARG A 29 2.69 6.42 5.24
CA ARG A 29 1.69 6.06 6.27
C ARG A 29 1.83 6.79 7.61
N ASN A 30 2.95 7.48 7.86
CA ASN A 30 3.21 8.25 9.07
C ASN A 30 3.19 9.77 8.80
N SER A 31 2.98 10.17 7.53
CA SER A 31 2.93 11.57 7.14
C SER A 31 1.62 12.20 7.60
N ASP A 32 1.73 13.38 8.21
CA ASP A 32 0.62 14.28 8.52
C ASP A 32 0.40 15.34 7.41
N LYS A 33 1.15 15.25 6.30
CA LYS A 33 1.14 16.21 5.19
C LYS A 33 0.26 15.80 4.01
N TRP A 34 -0.57 14.77 4.18
CA TRP A 34 -1.56 14.41 3.16
C TRP A 34 -2.60 15.54 3.04
N TYR A 35 -2.91 15.93 1.81
CA TYR A 35 -3.88 16.97 1.51
C TYR A 35 -4.94 16.50 0.53
N ILE A 36 -6.12 17.12 0.52
CA ILE A 36 -7.17 16.82 -0.45
C ILE A 36 -6.81 17.50 -1.78
N VAL A 37 -6.60 16.70 -2.82
CA VAL A 37 -6.38 17.18 -4.20
C VAL A 37 -7.72 17.46 -4.87
N ARG A 38 -8.68 16.56 -4.68
CA ARG A 38 -10.01 16.62 -5.31
C ARG A 38 -11.01 15.79 -4.54
N THR A 39 -12.26 16.21 -4.56
CA THR A 39 -13.42 15.37 -4.22
C THR A 39 -14.41 15.36 -5.39
N SER A 40 -15.25 14.33 -5.47
CA SER A 40 -16.42 14.28 -6.34
C SER A 40 -17.54 13.54 -5.64
N THR A 41 -18.79 13.92 -5.91
CA THR A 41 -19.98 13.15 -5.52
C THR A 41 -20.60 12.41 -6.69
N GLU A 42 -20.22 12.75 -7.93
CA GLU A 42 -20.77 12.18 -9.16
C GLU A 42 -19.66 11.70 -10.11
N PRO A 43 -19.91 10.67 -10.95
CA PRO A 43 -21.04 9.72 -10.85
C PRO A 43 -20.97 8.84 -9.60
N PHE A 44 -19.79 8.76 -8.97
CA PHE A 44 -19.54 8.03 -7.74
C PHE A 44 -18.78 8.92 -6.73
N PRO A 45 -19.09 8.83 -5.42
CA PRO A 45 -18.32 9.51 -4.40
C PRO A 45 -16.84 9.12 -4.44
N CYS A 46 -15.97 10.12 -4.52
CA CYS A 46 -14.54 9.94 -4.66
C CYS A 46 -13.76 11.02 -3.90
N VAL A 47 -12.63 10.62 -3.30
CA VAL A 47 -11.61 11.54 -2.79
C VAL A 47 -10.24 11.15 -3.34
N VAL A 48 -9.49 12.15 -3.79
CA VAL A 48 -8.09 12.01 -4.17
C VAL A 48 -7.26 12.79 -3.15
N LEU A 49 -6.38 12.09 -2.46
CA LEU A 49 -5.40 12.65 -1.54
C LEU A 49 -4.04 12.77 -2.21
N GLY A 50 -3.30 13.82 -1.87
CA GLY A 50 -1.96 14.11 -2.37
C GLY A 50 -0.93 14.04 -1.25
N LEU A 51 0.26 13.54 -1.57
CA LEU A 51 1.47 13.72 -0.77
C LEU A 51 2.62 14.00 -1.72
N ASP A 52 3.20 15.18 -1.61
CA ASP A 52 4.34 15.60 -2.42
C ASP A 52 5.61 15.60 -1.57
N ASP A 53 6.76 15.56 -2.23
CA ASP A 53 8.04 15.64 -1.54
C ASP A 53 8.33 17.01 -0.93
N ASP A 54 9.11 17.01 0.14
CA ASP A 54 9.59 18.21 0.82
C ASP A 54 11.06 18.01 1.24
N GLU A 55 11.64 19.02 1.90
CA GLU A 55 13.04 18.95 2.33
C GLU A 55 13.31 17.76 3.25
N ALA A 56 12.38 17.41 4.14
CA ALA A 56 12.56 16.31 5.08
C ALA A 56 12.44 14.95 4.40
N THR A 57 11.49 14.78 3.48
CA THR A 57 11.37 13.52 2.71
C THR A 57 12.53 13.36 1.75
N ARG A 58 12.98 14.43 1.08
CA ARG A 58 14.18 14.41 0.20
C ARG A 58 15.47 14.14 0.97
N ALA A 59 15.57 14.57 2.22
CA ALA A 59 16.70 14.22 3.08
C ALA A 59 16.72 12.71 3.43
N ALA A 60 15.55 12.08 3.57
CA ALA A 60 15.42 10.66 3.88
C ALA A 60 15.49 9.76 2.63
N TRP A 61 14.96 10.24 1.50
CA TRP A 61 14.89 9.56 0.22
C TRP A 61 15.01 10.60 -0.91
N PRO A 62 16.17 10.71 -1.58
CA PRO A 62 16.55 11.89 -2.37
C PRO A 62 15.94 11.93 -3.77
N PHE A 63 14.64 11.71 -3.88
CA PHE A 63 13.88 11.76 -5.12
C PHE A 63 12.68 12.70 -4.99
N PRO A 64 12.49 13.63 -5.93
CA PRO A 64 11.23 14.36 -6.05
C PRO A 64 10.09 13.42 -6.42
N PHE A 65 8.94 13.55 -5.76
CA PHE A 65 7.80 12.68 -6.02
C PHE A 65 6.46 13.39 -5.80
N GLN A 66 5.44 12.90 -6.47
CA GLN A 66 4.05 13.18 -6.13
C GLN A 66 3.27 11.88 -6.02
N LEU A 67 2.63 11.66 -4.87
CA LEU A 67 1.68 10.56 -4.67
C LEU A 67 0.27 11.07 -4.83
N ARG A 68 -0.57 10.28 -5.49
CA ARG A 68 -2.02 10.44 -5.48
C ARG A 68 -2.65 9.15 -4.99
N TYR A 69 -3.45 9.24 -3.94
CA TYR A 69 -4.19 8.12 -3.38
C TYR A 69 -5.68 8.37 -3.57
N SER A 70 -6.33 7.57 -4.41
CA SER A 70 -7.74 7.70 -4.73
C SER A 70 -8.55 6.64 -4.01
N VAL A 71 -9.66 7.05 -3.43
CA VAL A 71 -10.69 6.16 -2.87
C VAL A 71 -12.01 6.53 -3.53
N THR A 72 -12.66 5.55 -4.15
CA THR A 72 -13.94 5.71 -4.85
C THR A 72 -14.92 4.66 -4.38
N LEU A 73 -16.14 5.08 -4.04
CA LEU A 73 -17.26 4.17 -3.76
C LEU A 73 -17.92 3.79 -5.08
N ASP A 74 -17.38 2.76 -5.70
CA ASP A 74 -17.59 2.39 -7.11
C ASP A 74 -18.81 1.48 -7.30
N GLY A 75 -19.91 1.82 -6.63
CA GLY A 75 -21.13 1.00 -6.55
C GLY A 75 -21.58 0.70 -5.12
N PRO A 76 -22.70 -0.02 -4.94
CA PRO A 76 -23.29 -0.26 -3.61
C PRO A 76 -22.38 -1.10 -2.70
N ASP A 77 -21.63 -2.04 -3.27
CA ASP A 77 -20.83 -3.03 -2.52
C ASP A 77 -19.35 -3.04 -2.97
N GLN A 78 -18.87 -1.96 -3.62
CA GLN A 78 -17.53 -1.88 -4.16
C GLN A 78 -16.80 -0.63 -3.70
N VAL A 79 -15.53 -0.81 -3.32
CA VAL A 79 -14.57 0.28 -3.11
C VAL A 79 -13.39 0.08 -4.03
N SER A 80 -13.12 1.10 -4.84
CA SER A 80 -11.96 1.16 -5.73
C SER A 80 -10.90 2.04 -5.06
N VAL A 81 -9.72 1.47 -4.86
CA VAL A 81 -8.58 2.15 -4.24
C VAL A 81 -7.40 2.08 -5.19
N SER A 82 -6.79 3.23 -5.48
CA SER A 82 -5.60 3.29 -6.33
C SER A 82 -4.55 4.23 -5.75
N MET A 83 -3.29 3.93 -6.06
CA MET A 83 -2.16 4.80 -5.78
C MET A 83 -1.41 5.07 -7.07
N THR A 84 -1.27 6.34 -7.40
CA THR A 84 -0.44 6.81 -8.51
C THR A 84 0.81 7.47 -7.96
N VAL A 85 1.93 7.19 -8.60
CA VAL A 85 3.24 7.73 -8.28
C VAL A 85 3.73 8.49 -9.51
N LEU A 86 4.10 9.74 -9.32
CA LEU A 86 4.81 10.53 -10.32
C LEU A 86 6.23 10.79 -9.84
N ASN A 87 7.21 10.39 -10.65
CA ASN A 87 8.58 10.89 -10.55
C ASN A 87 8.60 12.30 -11.14
N SER A 88 8.77 13.32 -10.31
CA SER A 88 8.81 14.73 -10.74
C SER A 88 10.24 15.25 -10.94
N GLY A 89 11.25 14.38 -10.84
CA GLY A 89 12.65 14.71 -11.05
C GLY A 89 13.19 14.21 -12.40
N ASP A 90 14.48 14.50 -12.63
CA ASP A 90 15.17 14.21 -13.89
C ASP A 90 15.95 12.88 -13.87
N ALA A 91 15.95 12.16 -12.75
CA ALA A 91 16.67 10.91 -12.56
C ALA A 91 15.71 9.71 -12.42
N PRO A 92 16.10 8.49 -12.83
CA PRO A 92 15.33 7.29 -12.55
C PRO A 92 15.07 7.11 -11.04
N MET A 93 13.82 6.80 -10.69
CA MET A 93 13.36 6.66 -9.31
C MET A 93 12.99 5.20 -9.02
N GLU A 94 13.82 4.50 -8.26
CA GLU A 94 13.55 3.14 -7.81
C GLU A 94 12.78 3.11 -6.48
N PHE A 95 11.71 2.32 -6.42
CA PHE A 95 10.89 2.20 -5.22
C PHE A 95 10.19 0.85 -5.14
N THR A 96 9.65 0.54 -3.97
CA THR A 96 8.64 -0.52 -3.78
C THR A 96 7.43 0.05 -3.07
N THR A 97 6.25 -0.55 -3.30
CA THR A 97 5.02 -0.05 -2.68
C THR A 97 4.02 -1.16 -2.42
N ALA A 98 3.05 -0.88 -1.55
CA ALA A 98 1.89 -1.71 -1.31
C ALA A 98 0.73 -0.88 -0.74
N LEU A 99 -0.48 -1.24 -1.14
CA LEU A 99 -1.71 -0.90 -0.43
C LEU A 99 -1.98 -1.99 0.60
N HIS A 100 -1.71 -1.71 1.87
CA HIS A 100 -1.64 -2.73 2.93
C HIS A 100 -3.03 -3.02 3.54
N THR A 101 -3.98 -3.44 2.69
CA THR A 101 -5.40 -3.57 3.03
C THR A 101 -5.66 -4.59 4.15
N TYR A 102 -6.38 -4.16 5.18
CA TYR A 102 -6.90 -5.02 6.24
C TYR A 102 -8.36 -5.38 5.94
N PHE A 103 -8.61 -6.62 5.53
CA PHE A 103 -9.96 -7.14 5.35
C PHE A 103 -10.56 -7.56 6.70
N ARG A 104 -11.79 -7.09 6.97
CA ARG A 104 -12.55 -7.54 8.14
C ARG A 104 -13.14 -8.92 7.86
N VAL A 105 -12.85 -9.88 8.74
CA VAL A 105 -13.41 -11.24 8.65
C VAL A 105 -14.02 -11.65 10.00
N PRO A 106 -15.07 -12.50 10.02
CA PRO A 106 -15.72 -12.89 11.27
C PRO A 106 -14.81 -13.75 12.18
N LYS A 107 -14.08 -14.70 11.59
CA LYS A 107 -13.17 -15.60 12.30
C LYS A 107 -12.06 -16.06 11.34
N VAL A 108 -10.80 -15.79 11.69
CA VAL A 108 -9.63 -16.07 10.84
C VAL A 108 -9.48 -17.56 10.53
N GLY A 109 -9.57 -18.44 11.53
CA GLY A 109 -9.49 -19.90 11.32
C GLY A 109 -10.69 -20.54 10.62
N ALA A 110 -11.62 -19.76 10.07
CA ALA A 110 -12.77 -20.23 9.30
C ALA A 110 -12.83 -19.64 7.88
N ILE A 111 -11.77 -18.95 7.44
CA ILE A 111 -11.67 -18.42 6.07
C ILE A 111 -10.59 -19.16 5.28
N THR A 112 -10.79 -19.22 3.97
CA THR A 112 -9.80 -19.69 3.01
C THR A 112 -9.49 -18.60 1.98
N LEU A 113 -8.25 -18.56 1.52
CA LEU A 113 -7.79 -17.74 0.42
C LEU A 113 -7.61 -18.61 -0.82
N GLN A 114 -8.07 -18.11 -1.97
CA GLN A 114 -8.05 -18.80 -3.27
C GLN A 114 -7.36 -17.92 -4.33
N GLY A 115 -7.06 -18.50 -5.49
CA GLY A 115 -6.48 -17.78 -6.65
C GLY A 115 -4.96 -17.56 -6.58
N LEU A 116 -4.27 -18.23 -5.65
CA LEU A 116 -2.81 -18.18 -5.52
C LEU A 116 -2.13 -19.51 -5.88
N GLN A 117 -2.87 -20.55 -6.27
CA GLN A 117 -2.29 -21.85 -6.64
C GLN A 117 -1.31 -21.70 -7.82
N GLY A 118 -0.19 -22.41 -7.72
CA GLY A 118 0.89 -22.40 -8.71
C GLY A 118 1.79 -21.16 -8.64
N LEU A 119 1.48 -20.17 -7.80
CA LEU A 119 2.33 -18.98 -7.64
C LEU A 119 3.49 -19.26 -6.69
N THR A 120 4.66 -18.72 -7.01
CA THR A 120 5.81 -18.71 -6.11
C THR A 120 5.69 -17.57 -5.11
N TYR A 121 5.94 -17.85 -3.84
CA TYR A 121 5.97 -16.86 -2.76
C TYR A 121 7.25 -16.99 -1.92
N GLU A 122 7.57 -15.91 -1.20
CA GLU A 122 8.64 -15.89 -0.19
C GLU A 122 8.02 -15.93 1.21
N ASP A 123 8.37 -16.95 1.99
CA ASP A 123 7.83 -17.12 3.33
C ASP A 123 8.61 -16.28 4.34
N SER A 124 8.02 -15.16 4.75
CA SER A 124 8.65 -14.24 5.70
C SER A 124 8.83 -14.81 7.12
N VAL A 125 8.17 -15.93 7.48
CA VAL A 125 8.42 -16.63 8.76
C VAL A 125 9.48 -17.72 8.64
N LYS A 126 9.82 -18.15 7.42
CA LYS A 126 10.94 -19.08 7.12
C LYS A 126 12.07 -18.37 6.38
N ALA A 127 12.56 -17.27 6.96
CA ALA A 127 13.72 -16.53 6.43
C ALA A 127 13.62 -16.08 4.95
N ARG A 128 12.40 -15.96 4.40
CA ARG A 128 12.10 -15.66 2.98
C ARG A 128 12.53 -16.73 2.00
N ASP A 129 12.56 -17.99 2.44
CA ASP A 129 12.67 -19.13 1.54
C ASP A 129 11.53 -19.11 0.51
N LYS A 130 11.83 -19.55 -0.71
CA LYS A 130 10.88 -19.59 -1.82
C LYS A 130 10.14 -20.91 -1.86
N PHE A 131 8.83 -20.83 -1.98
CA PHE A 131 7.93 -21.98 -2.10
C PHE A 131 6.93 -21.75 -3.23
N THR A 132 6.33 -22.82 -3.73
CA THR A 132 5.17 -22.76 -4.62
C THR A 132 3.93 -23.08 -3.82
N GLN A 133 2.86 -22.32 -4.02
CA GLN A 133 1.57 -22.59 -3.40
C GLN A 133 0.88 -23.73 -4.15
N GLU A 134 0.81 -24.91 -3.55
CA GLU A 134 0.28 -26.12 -4.21
C GLU A 134 -1.25 -26.24 -4.06
N GLU A 135 -1.79 -25.80 -2.92
CA GLU A 135 -3.22 -25.87 -2.63
C GLU A 135 -3.98 -24.68 -3.21
N GLU A 136 -5.17 -24.93 -3.78
CA GLU A 136 -6.11 -23.88 -4.19
C GLU A 136 -6.77 -23.20 -2.98
N ASN A 137 -7.05 -23.96 -1.92
CA ASN A 137 -7.73 -23.47 -0.73
C ASN A 137 -6.73 -23.34 0.43
N ILE A 138 -6.27 -22.11 0.68
CA ILE A 138 -5.27 -21.82 1.71
C ILE A 138 -6.00 -21.43 3.00
N PRO A 139 -5.95 -22.23 4.08
CA PRO A 139 -6.53 -21.83 5.35
C PRO A 139 -5.71 -20.69 5.98
N ILE A 140 -6.39 -19.66 6.48
CA ILE A 140 -5.73 -18.61 7.25
C ILE A 140 -5.80 -18.99 8.73
N VAL A 141 -4.64 -19.24 9.35
CA VAL A 141 -4.52 -19.68 10.75
C VAL A 141 -4.07 -18.56 11.68
#